data_AF-B6H6G8-F1
#
_entry.id   AF-B6H6G8-F1
#
_cell.length_a   1.000
_cell.length_b   1.000
_cell.length_c   1.000
_cell.angle_alpha   90.00
_cell.angle_beta   90.00
_cell.angle_gamma   90.00
#
_symmetry.space_group_name_H-M   'P 1'
#
loop_
_entity.id
_entity.type
_entity.pdbx_description
1 polymer ?
#
loop_
_entity_poly.entity_id
_entity_poly.type
_entity_poly.pdbx_seq_one_letter_code
_entity_poly.pdbx_strand_id
1 'polypeptide(L)'
;MRSAQFLALAMAVATSDAISQGFNYGALKVDGSLKTQADFETEFATAKNLVGTDNAFTSARLYTMIQGGTTNGPIEAIPAAIKEKTTLLLGLWASGGDMSNEIAALTSAINTYGEDFTNLVVGISVGSEDLYRVSETGVKANAGLGVGPTELVDYINQVRSAISGTSLSGAPIGHVDTWNSWTNGSNSAVIEAVDWLGFDGYPYYENTDPNSIDDAKALFDKGVEKTKAVAGGKEVWITETGWPVTGPTENLAVANTANAKQYWDEVACPLLGNTNTWWYILEDAGTTAPSFGVTGSSTDTTPLYDLSCKASTSSSSAAASSSTSASGAGVAEKSGFVSSATSASPTGSAGSDASSSDSGASSSGSGSGSTSGSGSGSGSGSASSPAGSSSVRPTSAAVTSGVRPSTKPKSKSASASASASGAASSSASGSSATATGGSNSGSGSSASGSGSGSGSSSSDSASASPSLPVSSATRVAGSAAGALVAALALAFTF
;
A
#
# COMPACT_ATOMS: atom_id res chain seq x y z
N MET A 1 16.98 -48.18 -38.01
CA MET A 1 17.04 -46.78 -37.53
C MET A 1 16.94 -46.82 -36.01
N ARG A 2 17.76 -46.07 -35.25
CA ARG A 2 17.66 -45.99 -33.78
C ARG A 2 17.40 -44.54 -33.40
N SER A 3 16.26 -44.26 -32.79
CA SER A 3 15.86 -42.91 -32.38
C SER A 3 16.64 -42.50 -31.13
N ALA A 4 17.45 -41.45 -31.22
CA ALA A 4 18.06 -40.83 -30.05
C ALA A 4 17.03 -39.94 -29.35
N GLN A 5 16.65 -40.29 -28.12
CA GLN A 5 15.85 -39.42 -27.26
C GLN A 5 16.79 -38.40 -26.60
N PHE A 6 16.71 -37.14 -27.02
CA PHE A 6 17.38 -36.04 -26.34
C PHE A 6 16.59 -35.66 -25.10
N LEU A 7 17.09 -36.04 -23.92
CA LEU A 7 16.52 -35.62 -22.64
C LEU A 7 16.98 -34.18 -22.35
N ALA A 8 16.11 -33.20 -22.63
CA ALA A 8 16.36 -31.80 -22.35
C ALA A 8 16.27 -31.53 -20.84
N LEU A 9 17.40 -31.59 -20.14
CA LEU A 9 17.48 -31.24 -18.72
C LEU A 9 17.46 -29.71 -18.57
N ALA A 10 16.26 -29.14 -18.37
CA ALA A 10 16.10 -27.74 -18.05
C ALA A 10 16.65 -27.46 -16.64
N MET A 11 17.87 -26.88 -16.57
CA MET A 11 18.37 -26.31 -15.33
C MET A 11 17.61 -25.03 -15.03
N ALA A 12 16.64 -25.12 -14.10
CA ALA A 12 16.11 -23.94 -13.44
C ALA A 12 17.24 -23.31 -12.62
N VAL A 13 17.86 -22.25 -13.17
CA VAL A 13 18.70 -21.37 -12.38
C VAL A 13 17.75 -20.62 -11.45
N ALA A 14 17.75 -20.99 -10.18
CA ALA A 14 17.09 -20.20 -9.15
C ALA A 14 17.84 -18.88 -9.04
N THR A 15 17.31 -17.82 -9.62
CA THR A 15 17.65 -16.46 -9.20
C THR A 15 17.24 -16.35 -7.74
N SER A 16 18.19 -16.01 -6.89
CA SER A 16 17.86 -15.54 -5.54
C SER A 16 17.32 -14.12 -5.71
N ASP A 17 16.02 -14.01 -5.93
CA ASP A 17 15.36 -12.72 -6.12
C ASP A 17 15.61 -11.87 -4.87
N ALA A 18 16.14 -10.67 -5.07
CA ALA A 18 16.67 -9.85 -3.99
C ALA A 18 15.52 -9.29 -3.15
N ILE A 19 15.39 -9.77 -1.91
CA ILE A 19 14.39 -9.28 -0.96
C ILE A 19 14.51 -7.75 -0.84
N SER A 20 13.47 -7.07 -1.30
CA SER A 20 13.41 -5.62 -1.34
C SER A 20 12.84 -5.11 -0.02
N GLN A 21 13.62 -4.30 0.68
CA GLN A 21 13.19 -3.62 1.89
C GLN A 21 13.37 -2.12 1.78
N GLY A 22 12.39 -1.36 2.29
CA GLY A 22 12.27 0.05 2.00
C GLY A 22 11.20 0.75 2.82
N PHE A 23 10.82 1.94 2.34
CA PHE A 23 9.73 2.73 2.89
C PHE A 23 8.70 3.09 1.81
N ASN A 24 7.56 3.61 2.24
CA ASN A 24 6.54 4.21 1.39
C ASN A 24 6.86 5.68 1.11
N TYR A 25 6.60 6.15 -0.12
CA TYR A 25 6.90 7.54 -0.51
C TYR A 25 5.71 8.18 -1.25
N GLY A 26 4.96 9.01 -0.53
CA GLY A 26 3.90 9.84 -1.10
C GLY A 26 4.45 11.00 -1.95
N ALA A 27 3.69 11.44 -2.96
CA ALA A 27 4.08 12.48 -3.91
C ALA A 27 3.99 13.93 -3.38
N LEU A 28 3.49 14.10 -2.15
CA LEU A 28 3.41 15.40 -1.46
C LEU A 28 4.41 15.46 -0.32
N LYS A 29 4.93 16.65 -0.04
CA LYS A 29 5.64 16.98 1.20
C LYS A 29 4.62 17.14 2.34
N VAL A 30 5.13 17.19 3.56
CA VAL A 30 4.38 17.44 4.79
C VAL A 30 3.49 18.69 4.72
N ASP A 31 3.93 19.77 4.07
CA ASP A 31 3.15 21.01 3.92
C ASP A 31 2.08 20.95 2.81
N GLY A 32 1.91 19.79 2.16
CA GLY A 32 1.02 19.59 1.02
C GLY A 32 1.56 20.11 -0.32
N SER A 33 2.78 20.65 -0.37
CA SER A 33 3.45 20.99 -1.63
C SER A 33 3.92 19.73 -2.37
N LEU A 34 4.16 19.86 -3.67
CA LEU A 34 4.59 18.74 -4.51
C LEU A 34 6.06 18.39 -4.24
N LYS A 35 6.39 17.09 -4.18
CA LYS A 35 7.78 16.64 -4.21
C LYS A 35 8.39 16.79 -5.60
N THR A 36 9.64 17.20 -5.63
CA THR A 36 10.52 17.25 -6.80
C THR A 36 11.55 16.13 -6.74
N GLN A 37 12.31 15.93 -7.82
CA GLN A 37 13.40 14.96 -7.87
C GLN A 37 14.37 15.12 -6.69
N ALA A 38 14.74 16.35 -6.33
CA ALA A 38 15.67 16.63 -5.24
C ALA A 38 15.12 16.25 -3.85
N ASP A 39 13.80 16.28 -3.66
CA ASP A 39 13.15 15.83 -2.43
C ASP A 39 13.24 14.30 -2.31
N PHE A 40 12.92 13.57 -3.39
CA PHE A 40 13.03 12.11 -3.43
C PHE A 40 14.49 11.63 -3.32
N GLU A 41 15.44 12.31 -3.98
CA GLU A 41 16.88 12.02 -3.83
C GLU A 41 17.33 12.16 -2.36
N THR A 42 16.84 13.20 -1.68
CA THR A 42 17.14 13.43 -0.26
C THR A 42 16.55 12.32 0.61
N GLU A 43 15.28 11.99 0.43
CA GLU A 43 14.59 10.95 1.19
C GLU A 43 15.20 9.55 0.95
N PHE A 44 15.55 9.20 -0.29
CA PHE A 44 16.23 7.95 -0.62
C PHE A 44 17.65 7.88 -0.04
N ALA A 45 18.40 8.98 -0.08
CA ALA A 45 19.72 9.06 0.55
C ALA A 45 19.61 8.93 2.08
N THR A 46 18.61 9.55 2.71
CA THR A 46 18.37 9.43 4.16
C THR A 46 18.01 8.01 4.56
N ALA A 47 17.03 7.37 3.91
CA ALA A 47 16.64 5.98 4.15
C ALA A 47 17.84 5.01 4.07
N LYS A 48 18.67 5.18 3.04
CA LYS A 48 19.87 4.39 2.77
C LYS A 48 21.01 4.62 3.78
N ASN A 49 20.97 5.68 4.58
CA ASN A 49 21.99 6.02 5.58
C ASN A 49 21.44 6.04 7.03
N LEU A 50 20.25 5.49 7.29
CA LEU A 50 19.67 5.44 8.63
C LEU A 50 20.58 4.67 9.61
N VAL A 51 20.91 5.31 10.74
CA VAL A 51 21.79 4.76 11.76
C VAL A 51 21.25 3.44 12.31
N GLY A 52 22.09 2.40 12.32
CA GLY A 52 21.75 1.08 12.83
C GLY A 52 21.13 0.11 11.81
N THR A 53 20.93 0.53 10.55
CA THR A 53 20.27 -0.27 9.51
C THR A 53 21.24 -0.95 8.51
N ASP A 54 22.55 -0.76 8.69
CA ASP A 54 23.62 -1.24 7.79
C ASP A 54 23.36 -0.96 6.29
N ASN A 55 22.72 0.19 6.03
CA ASN A 55 22.34 0.71 4.71
C ASN A 55 21.35 -0.17 3.93
N ALA A 56 20.57 -1.03 4.61
CA ALA A 56 19.74 -2.03 3.96
C ALA A 56 18.44 -1.49 3.31
N PHE A 57 18.00 -0.27 3.65
CA PHE A 57 16.78 0.33 3.09
C PHE A 57 17.07 1.03 1.76
N THR A 58 17.08 0.24 0.68
CA THR A 58 17.36 0.69 -0.70
C THR A 58 16.18 0.49 -1.65
N SER A 59 14.97 0.30 -1.14
CA SER A 59 13.75 0.21 -1.94
C SER A 59 12.73 1.31 -1.60
N ALA A 60 11.86 1.62 -2.56
CA ALA A 60 10.78 2.59 -2.41
C ALA A 60 9.48 2.08 -3.03
N ARG A 61 8.39 2.15 -2.25
CA ARG A 61 7.03 1.96 -2.76
C ARG A 61 6.42 3.32 -3.10
N LEU A 62 6.01 3.47 -4.35
CA LEU A 62 5.28 4.64 -4.86
C LEU A 62 3.77 4.35 -4.90
N TYR A 63 2.96 5.40 -4.91
CA TYR A 63 1.49 5.31 -4.95
C TYR A 63 0.87 5.66 -6.32
N THR A 64 1.61 6.40 -7.14
CA THR A 64 1.20 6.87 -8.47
C THR A 64 2.45 6.98 -9.35
N MET A 65 2.28 6.83 -10.67
CA MET A 65 3.29 7.10 -11.68
C MET A 65 3.27 8.57 -12.12
N ILE A 66 2.29 9.37 -11.68
CA ILE A 66 2.04 10.72 -12.17
C ILE A 66 2.76 11.77 -11.29
N GLN A 67 3.55 12.64 -11.92
CA GLN A 67 4.08 13.83 -11.26
C GLN A 67 2.93 14.81 -10.97
N GLY A 68 2.81 15.24 -9.71
CA GLY A 68 1.79 16.20 -9.30
C GLY A 68 1.85 17.50 -10.12
N GLY A 69 0.69 18.12 -10.34
CA GLY A 69 0.57 19.29 -11.22
C GLY A 69 0.61 18.98 -12.72
N THR A 70 0.86 17.72 -13.12
CA THR A 70 0.72 17.24 -14.51
C THR A 70 -0.51 16.35 -14.67
N THR A 71 -0.93 16.10 -15.92
CA THR A 71 -2.00 15.12 -16.21
C THR A 71 -1.49 13.68 -16.18
N ASN A 72 -0.29 13.45 -16.72
CA ASN A 72 0.29 12.14 -16.99
C ASN A 72 1.82 12.20 -17.25
N GLY A 73 2.52 13.20 -16.69
CA GLY A 73 3.97 13.23 -16.70
C GLY A 73 4.53 12.22 -15.69
N PRO A 74 5.66 11.54 -15.96
CA PRO A 74 6.22 10.56 -15.03
C PRO A 74 6.73 11.21 -13.74
N ILE A 75 6.44 10.60 -12.60
CA ILE A 75 6.80 11.10 -11.26
C ILE A 75 8.33 11.25 -11.09
N GLU A 76 8.75 12.37 -10.51
CA GLU A 76 10.16 12.74 -10.35
C GLU A 76 10.95 11.83 -9.37
N ALA A 77 10.25 10.93 -8.67
CA ALA A 77 10.87 9.82 -7.93
C ALA A 77 11.66 8.85 -8.82
N ILE A 78 11.30 8.74 -10.11
CA ILE A 78 11.96 7.83 -11.05
C ILE A 78 13.41 8.27 -11.35
N PRO A 79 13.68 9.51 -11.83
CA PRO A 79 15.07 9.96 -12.01
C PRO A 79 15.87 10.03 -10.69
N ALA A 80 15.21 10.28 -9.55
CA ALA A 80 15.84 10.18 -8.23
C ALA A 80 16.33 8.74 -7.93
N ALA A 81 15.49 7.73 -8.19
CA ALA A 81 15.83 6.32 -8.00
C ALA A 81 16.97 5.86 -8.94
N ILE A 82 16.96 6.32 -10.20
CA ILE A 82 18.03 6.08 -11.18
C ILE A 82 19.38 6.61 -10.67
N LYS A 83 19.39 7.75 -9.98
CA LYS A 83 20.60 8.36 -9.42
C LYS A 83 21.09 7.62 -8.16
N GLU A 84 20.23 7.47 -7.15
CA GLU A 84 20.61 6.90 -5.85
C GLU A 84 20.70 5.36 -5.85
N LYS A 85 20.27 4.73 -6.95
CA LYS A 85 20.15 3.27 -7.15
C LYS A 85 19.20 2.62 -6.14
N THR A 86 18.04 3.26 -5.98
CA THR A 86 16.90 2.77 -5.20
C THR A 86 16.02 1.87 -6.09
N THR A 87 15.62 0.70 -5.62
CA THR A 87 14.65 -0.14 -6.34
C THR A 87 13.22 0.36 -6.13
N LEU A 88 12.34 0.15 -7.10
CA LEU A 88 10.98 0.69 -7.11
C LEU A 88 9.92 -0.42 -7.14
N LEU A 89 9.06 -0.45 -6.12
CA LEU A 89 7.71 -0.98 -6.27
C LEU A 89 6.84 0.17 -6.79
N LEU A 90 6.45 0.09 -8.06
CA LEU A 90 5.61 1.09 -8.71
C LEU A 90 4.18 1.00 -8.18
N GLY A 91 3.48 2.13 -8.15
CA GLY A 91 2.06 2.20 -7.82
C GLY A 91 1.31 3.00 -8.87
N LEU A 92 0.15 2.52 -9.28
CA LEU A 92 -0.77 3.21 -10.19
C LEU A 92 -2.10 3.39 -9.46
N TRP A 93 -2.53 4.64 -9.25
CA TRP A 93 -3.63 4.99 -8.35
C TRP A 93 -5.00 4.75 -8.98
N ALA A 94 -5.53 3.52 -8.84
CA ALA A 94 -6.82 3.09 -9.40
C ALA A 94 -8.01 3.97 -8.98
N SER A 95 -7.99 4.52 -7.76
CA SER A 95 -9.02 5.46 -7.27
C SER A 95 -8.92 6.89 -7.83
N GLY A 96 -8.02 7.16 -8.77
CA GLY A 96 -7.91 8.46 -9.46
C GLY A 96 -8.97 8.68 -10.55
N GLY A 97 -9.72 7.63 -10.92
CA GLY A 97 -10.59 7.61 -12.08
C GLY A 97 -9.99 6.74 -13.19
N ASP A 98 -9.91 7.26 -14.41
CA ASP A 98 -9.39 6.48 -15.54
C ASP A 98 -7.88 6.22 -15.43
N MET A 99 -7.52 4.93 -15.37
CA MET A 99 -6.16 4.38 -15.37
C MET A 99 -5.31 4.77 -16.60
N SER A 100 -5.92 5.30 -17.67
CA SER A 100 -5.21 5.72 -18.88
C SER A 100 -4.08 6.75 -18.63
N ASN A 101 -4.23 7.64 -17.64
CA ASN A 101 -3.18 8.62 -17.29
C ASN A 101 -1.98 7.99 -16.56
N GLU A 102 -2.23 7.04 -15.65
CA GLU A 102 -1.20 6.28 -14.96
C GLU A 102 -0.41 5.40 -15.94
N ILE A 103 -1.12 4.73 -16.85
CA ILE A 103 -0.52 3.95 -17.94
C ILE A 103 0.28 4.85 -18.90
N ALA A 104 -0.20 6.04 -19.21
CA ALA A 104 0.54 6.99 -20.04
C ALA A 104 1.82 7.48 -19.33
N ALA A 105 1.78 7.76 -18.03
CA ALA A 105 2.95 8.15 -17.24
C ALA A 105 3.98 7.00 -17.14
N LEU A 106 3.53 5.76 -16.89
CA LEU A 106 4.36 4.55 -16.92
C LEU A 106 5.02 4.34 -18.30
N THR A 107 4.22 4.42 -19.37
CA THR A 107 4.72 4.27 -20.76
C THR A 107 5.71 5.38 -21.12
N SER A 108 5.49 6.60 -20.63
CA SER A 108 6.43 7.71 -20.77
C SER A 108 7.75 7.41 -20.06
N ALA A 109 7.72 6.98 -18.79
CA ALA A 109 8.91 6.63 -18.02
C ALA A 109 9.75 5.52 -18.70
N ILE A 110 9.11 4.45 -19.17
CA ILE A 110 9.78 3.37 -19.91
C ILE A 110 10.51 3.93 -21.14
N ASN A 111 9.85 4.78 -21.93
CA ASN A 111 10.44 5.35 -23.16
C ASN A 111 11.49 6.44 -22.89
N THR A 112 11.38 7.19 -21.80
CA THR A 112 12.32 8.28 -21.44
C THR A 112 13.59 7.76 -20.78
N TYR A 113 13.49 6.75 -19.91
CA TYR A 113 14.60 6.30 -19.06
C TYR A 113 15.13 4.91 -19.41
N GLY A 114 14.37 4.09 -20.14
CA GLY A 114 14.82 2.78 -20.62
C GLY A 114 15.32 1.86 -19.50
N GLU A 115 16.39 1.12 -19.79
CA GLU A 115 16.95 0.11 -18.88
C GLU A 115 17.47 0.70 -17.54
N ASP A 116 17.91 1.96 -17.50
CA ASP A 116 18.34 2.62 -16.25
C ASP A 116 17.18 2.73 -15.24
N PHE A 117 15.94 2.86 -15.72
CA PHE A 117 14.72 2.77 -14.91
C PHE A 117 14.25 1.33 -14.76
N THR A 118 14.09 0.58 -15.86
CA THR A 118 13.36 -0.69 -15.80
C THR A 118 14.14 -1.81 -15.08
N ASN A 119 15.46 -1.70 -14.97
CA ASN A 119 16.28 -2.60 -14.16
C ASN A 119 16.17 -2.32 -12.64
N LEU A 120 15.48 -1.26 -12.22
CA LEU A 120 15.22 -0.94 -10.81
C LEU A 120 13.81 -1.39 -10.36
N VAL A 121 12.93 -1.83 -11.27
CA VAL A 121 11.54 -2.15 -10.94
C VAL A 121 11.43 -3.54 -10.31
N VAL A 122 10.97 -3.60 -9.05
CA VAL A 122 10.71 -4.83 -8.29
C VAL A 122 9.37 -5.46 -8.73
N GLY A 123 8.39 -4.61 -9.00
CA GLY A 123 7.03 -5.01 -9.36
C GLY A 123 6.13 -3.79 -9.55
N ILE A 124 4.88 -4.04 -9.92
CA ILE A 124 3.89 -3.00 -10.23
C ILE A 124 2.62 -3.27 -9.43
N SER A 125 2.28 -2.37 -8.50
CA SER A 125 0.97 -2.38 -7.81
C SER A 125 -0.05 -1.55 -8.58
N VAL A 126 -1.21 -2.14 -8.86
CA VAL A 126 -2.37 -1.46 -9.45
C VAL A 126 -3.39 -1.27 -8.34
N GLY A 127 -3.55 -0.04 -7.85
CA GLY A 127 -4.40 0.28 -6.70
C GLY A 127 -3.76 0.04 -5.31
N SER A 128 -4.36 0.65 -4.29
CA SER A 128 -4.01 0.54 -2.86
C SER A 128 -5.25 0.73 -1.99
N GLU A 129 -5.65 -0.35 -1.31
CA GLU A 129 -6.86 -0.50 -0.50
C GLU A 129 -8.18 -0.26 -1.26
N ASP A 130 -8.22 -0.26 -2.59
CA ASP A 130 -9.40 0.07 -3.37
C ASP A 130 -10.64 -0.77 -3.00
N LEU A 131 -10.44 -2.06 -2.66
CA LEU A 131 -11.50 -2.98 -2.27
C LEU A 131 -11.94 -2.73 -0.82
N TYR A 132 -11.01 -2.35 0.07
CA TYR A 132 -11.34 -1.92 1.42
C TYR A 132 -12.12 -0.61 1.41
N ARG A 133 -11.72 0.38 0.61
CA ARG A 133 -12.36 1.70 0.51
C ARG A 133 -13.82 1.61 0.04
N VAL A 134 -14.17 0.65 -0.83
CA VAL A 134 -15.58 0.36 -1.19
C VAL A 134 -16.29 -0.64 -0.26
N SER A 135 -15.59 -1.26 0.69
CA SER A 135 -16.21 -2.16 1.67
C SER A 135 -17.07 -1.41 2.67
N GLU A 136 -17.98 -2.12 3.35
CA GLU A 136 -18.74 -1.56 4.46
C GLU A 136 -17.86 -0.92 5.54
N THR A 137 -16.67 -1.47 5.81
CA THR A 137 -15.75 -0.97 6.84
C THR A 137 -15.07 0.31 6.38
N GLY A 138 -14.51 0.34 5.16
CA GLY A 138 -13.88 1.55 4.60
C GLY A 138 -14.86 2.70 4.43
N VAL A 139 -16.11 2.42 4.03
CA VAL A 139 -17.17 3.43 3.96
C VAL A 139 -17.53 3.97 5.36
N LYS A 140 -17.61 3.13 6.39
CA LYS A 140 -17.84 3.58 7.79
C LYS A 140 -16.66 4.38 8.33
N ALA A 141 -15.43 4.03 7.95
CA ALA A 141 -14.19 4.72 8.31
C ALA A 141 -13.96 6.03 7.51
N ASN A 142 -14.75 6.30 6.46
CA ASN A 142 -14.53 7.38 5.49
C ASN A 142 -13.17 7.28 4.76
N ALA A 143 -12.73 6.05 4.43
CA ALA A 143 -11.40 5.73 3.89
C ALA A 143 -11.08 6.26 2.46
N GLY A 144 -11.92 7.15 1.91
CA GLY A 144 -11.75 7.77 0.60
C GLY A 144 -12.57 7.11 -0.52
N LEU A 145 -12.13 7.33 -1.75
CA LEU A 145 -12.67 6.66 -2.95
C LEU A 145 -11.97 5.32 -3.14
N GLY A 146 -12.69 4.33 -3.69
CA GLY A 146 -12.20 2.99 -4.04
C GLY A 146 -12.83 2.53 -5.36
N VAL A 147 -12.28 1.50 -6.00
CA VAL A 147 -12.89 0.83 -7.17
C VAL A 147 -13.27 -0.62 -6.88
N GLY A 148 -14.30 -1.12 -7.56
CA GLY A 148 -14.79 -2.49 -7.38
C GLY A 148 -13.92 -3.55 -8.06
N PRO A 149 -13.99 -4.83 -7.65
CA PRO A 149 -13.09 -5.88 -8.12
C PRO A 149 -13.10 -6.10 -9.64
N THR A 150 -14.23 -5.89 -10.33
CA THR A 150 -14.28 -5.98 -11.80
C THR A 150 -13.48 -4.87 -12.49
N GLU A 151 -13.63 -3.62 -12.02
CA GLU A 151 -12.93 -2.46 -12.57
C GLU A 151 -11.43 -2.51 -12.28
N LEU A 152 -11.06 -3.01 -11.10
CA LEU A 152 -9.68 -3.28 -10.72
C LEU A 152 -9.03 -4.37 -11.58
N VAL A 153 -9.74 -5.47 -11.87
CA VAL A 153 -9.28 -6.52 -12.82
C VAL A 153 -9.13 -5.96 -14.23
N ASP A 154 -10.05 -5.11 -14.69
CA ASP A 154 -9.93 -4.43 -15.97
C ASP A 154 -8.70 -3.49 -16.01
N TYR A 155 -8.34 -2.81 -14.91
CA TYR A 155 -7.11 -2.03 -14.82
C TYR A 155 -5.84 -2.89 -14.79
N ILE A 156 -5.81 -3.98 -14.02
CA ILE A 156 -4.68 -4.94 -14.00
C ILE A 156 -4.41 -5.46 -15.41
N ASN A 157 -5.46 -5.82 -16.16
CA ASN A 157 -5.33 -6.28 -17.55
C ASN A 157 -4.85 -5.18 -18.51
N GLN A 158 -5.25 -3.92 -18.31
CA GLN A 158 -4.76 -2.79 -19.11
C GLN A 158 -3.28 -2.50 -18.85
N VAL A 159 -2.84 -2.51 -17.59
CA VAL A 159 -1.42 -2.33 -17.22
C VAL A 159 -0.57 -3.47 -17.77
N ARG A 160 -1.02 -4.73 -17.63
CA ARG A 160 -0.37 -5.92 -18.21
C ARG A 160 -0.28 -5.85 -19.74
N SER A 161 -1.28 -5.27 -20.39
CA SER A 161 -1.28 -5.04 -21.84
C SER A 161 -0.32 -3.93 -22.27
N ALA A 162 -0.20 -2.86 -21.47
CA ALA A 162 0.64 -1.71 -21.78
C ALA A 162 2.15 -1.98 -21.63
N ILE A 163 2.56 -2.80 -20.67
CA ILE A 163 3.97 -3.20 -20.49
C ILE A 163 4.37 -4.36 -21.43
N SER A 164 3.42 -5.01 -22.10
CA SER A 164 3.67 -6.14 -22.99
C SER A 164 4.57 -5.74 -24.17
N GLY A 165 5.68 -6.47 -24.35
CA GLY A 165 6.69 -6.16 -25.37
C GLY A 165 7.62 -4.98 -25.05
N THR A 166 7.49 -4.38 -23.86
CA THR A 166 8.48 -3.42 -23.31
C THR A 166 9.55 -4.13 -22.46
N SER A 167 10.56 -3.41 -21.97
CA SER A 167 11.51 -3.95 -20.99
C SER A 167 10.88 -4.31 -19.63
N LEU A 168 9.65 -3.85 -19.33
CA LEU A 168 8.85 -4.30 -18.17
C LEU A 168 7.90 -5.47 -18.51
N SER A 169 7.98 -6.10 -19.68
CA SER A 169 7.07 -7.18 -20.08
C SER A 169 7.16 -8.45 -19.21
N GLY A 170 8.12 -8.54 -18.29
CA GLY A 170 8.24 -9.60 -17.28
C GLY A 170 8.08 -9.11 -15.82
N ALA A 171 7.75 -7.83 -15.59
CA ALA A 171 7.57 -7.29 -14.25
C ALA A 171 6.27 -7.82 -13.61
N PRO A 172 6.30 -8.32 -12.36
CA PRO A 172 5.15 -8.96 -11.73
C PRO A 172 4.14 -7.92 -11.22
N ILE A 173 2.86 -8.11 -11.57
CA ILE A 173 1.78 -7.15 -11.29
C ILE A 173 0.95 -7.60 -10.09
N GLY A 174 0.87 -6.77 -9.06
CA GLY A 174 0.06 -6.98 -7.88
C GLY A 174 -1.09 -5.99 -7.73
N HIS A 175 -1.88 -6.22 -6.70
CA HIS A 175 -2.73 -5.23 -6.05
C HIS A 175 -2.37 -5.22 -4.56
N VAL A 176 -2.73 -4.16 -3.86
CA VAL A 176 -2.39 -3.92 -2.46
C VAL A 176 -3.68 -3.67 -1.68
N ASP A 177 -3.97 -4.48 -0.65
CA ASP A 177 -5.13 -4.30 0.22
C ASP A 177 -4.96 -5.00 1.58
N THR A 178 -5.91 -4.73 2.48
CA THR A 178 -6.09 -5.31 3.81
C THR A 178 -6.50 -6.79 3.78
N TRP A 179 -6.18 -7.56 4.84
CA TRP A 179 -6.52 -9.00 4.92
C TRP A 179 -8.04 -9.27 4.80
N ASN A 180 -8.88 -8.36 5.31
CA ASN A 180 -10.33 -8.47 5.24
C ASN A 180 -10.87 -8.27 3.81
N SER A 181 -10.19 -7.48 2.97
CA SER A 181 -10.52 -7.39 1.54
C SER A 181 -10.08 -8.62 0.77
N TRP A 182 -8.89 -9.15 1.06
CA TRP A 182 -8.39 -10.38 0.43
C TRP A 182 -9.23 -11.61 0.80
N THR A 183 -9.65 -11.73 2.05
CA THR A 183 -10.49 -12.85 2.51
C THR A 183 -11.98 -12.71 2.16
N ASN A 184 -12.41 -11.56 1.63
CA ASN A 184 -13.77 -11.42 1.10
C ASN A 184 -13.90 -12.11 -0.27
N GLY A 185 -14.67 -13.19 -0.30
CA GLY A 185 -14.91 -14.00 -1.51
C GLY A 185 -15.52 -13.26 -2.71
N SER A 186 -16.08 -12.05 -2.56
CA SER A 186 -16.47 -11.22 -3.73
C SER A 186 -15.29 -10.71 -4.55
N ASN A 187 -14.08 -10.75 -3.98
CA ASN A 187 -12.87 -10.15 -4.54
C ASN A 187 -11.91 -11.18 -5.16
N SER A 188 -12.29 -12.47 -5.20
CA SER A 188 -11.43 -13.56 -5.67
C SER A 188 -10.90 -13.37 -7.11
N ALA A 189 -11.67 -12.73 -7.98
CA ALA A 189 -11.24 -12.41 -9.34
C ALA A 189 -9.98 -11.50 -9.38
N VAL A 190 -9.77 -10.68 -8.35
CA VAL A 190 -8.55 -9.86 -8.21
C VAL A 190 -7.36 -10.76 -7.86
N ILE A 191 -7.54 -11.68 -6.90
CA ILE A 191 -6.53 -12.70 -6.53
C ILE A 191 -6.15 -13.55 -7.75
N GLU A 192 -7.11 -13.89 -8.61
CA GLU A 192 -6.86 -14.64 -9.85
C GLU A 192 -6.00 -13.83 -10.85
N ALA A 193 -6.27 -12.53 -11.01
CA ALA A 193 -5.65 -11.66 -12.02
C ALA A 193 -4.23 -11.13 -11.70
N VAL A 194 -3.87 -11.04 -10.41
CA VAL A 194 -2.54 -10.58 -9.95
C VAL A 194 -1.49 -11.70 -9.95
N ASP A 195 -0.22 -11.35 -9.91
CA ASP A 195 0.91 -12.28 -9.78
C ASP A 195 1.33 -12.47 -8.30
N TRP A 196 1.10 -11.45 -7.47
CA TRP A 196 1.37 -11.40 -6.02
C TRP A 196 0.32 -10.54 -5.29
N LEU A 197 0.18 -10.72 -3.99
CA LEU A 197 -0.74 -9.95 -3.13
C LEU A 197 0.05 -9.02 -2.21
N GLY A 198 -0.23 -7.72 -2.26
CA GLY A 198 0.25 -6.77 -1.26
C GLY A 198 -0.67 -6.77 -0.03
N PHE A 199 -0.09 -6.97 1.14
CA PHE A 199 -0.75 -6.84 2.43
C PHE A 199 -0.40 -5.51 3.07
N ASP A 200 -1.42 -4.67 3.24
CA ASP A 200 -1.37 -3.48 4.10
C ASP A 200 -2.05 -3.84 5.44
N GLY A 201 -1.33 -3.68 6.54
CA GLY A 201 -1.73 -4.23 7.84
C GLY A 201 -1.32 -3.37 9.03
N TYR A 202 -2.30 -2.82 9.74
CA TYR A 202 -2.10 -1.92 10.87
C TYR A 202 -2.90 -2.38 12.10
N PRO A 203 -2.31 -3.21 12.98
CA PRO A 203 -2.94 -3.64 14.24
C PRO A 203 -3.44 -2.49 15.11
N TYR A 204 -2.75 -1.34 15.07
CA TYR A 204 -3.17 -0.08 15.70
C TYR A 204 -4.64 0.29 15.36
N TYR A 205 -5.11 0.05 14.14
CA TYR A 205 -6.48 0.33 13.70
C TYR A 205 -7.46 -0.85 13.81
N GLU A 206 -7.04 -2.06 14.25
CA GLU A 206 -7.96 -3.20 14.50
C GLU A 206 -8.74 -3.01 15.83
N ASN A 207 -9.31 -1.83 16.03
CA ASN A 207 -9.88 -1.33 17.29
C ASN A 207 -11.18 -2.03 17.77
N THR A 208 -11.65 -3.06 17.07
CA THR A 208 -12.70 -3.98 17.52
C THR A 208 -12.18 -5.21 18.26
N ASP A 209 -10.91 -5.55 18.07
CA ASP A 209 -10.19 -6.60 18.80
C ASP A 209 -9.34 -5.95 19.92
N PRO A 210 -8.82 -6.71 20.90
CA PRO A 210 -7.75 -6.25 21.77
C PRO A 210 -6.52 -5.90 20.93
N ASN A 211 -6.16 -4.62 20.89
CA ASN A 211 -5.13 -4.07 20.02
C ASN A 211 -4.06 -3.28 20.78
N SER A 212 -3.70 -3.72 21.99
CA SER A 212 -2.54 -3.16 22.70
C SER A 212 -1.25 -3.49 21.94
N ILE A 213 -0.13 -2.87 22.33
CA ILE A 213 1.16 -3.19 21.71
C ILE A 213 1.54 -4.67 21.88
N ASP A 214 1.18 -5.29 23.01
CA ASP A 214 1.42 -6.70 23.30
C ASP A 214 0.50 -7.65 22.49
N ASP A 215 -0.64 -7.15 21.98
CA ASP A 215 -1.51 -7.88 21.04
C ASP A 215 -1.05 -7.70 19.58
N ALA A 216 -0.32 -6.62 19.28
CA ALA A 216 -0.12 -6.10 17.92
C ALA A 216 0.54 -7.10 16.98
N LYS A 217 1.57 -7.82 17.44
CA LYS A 217 2.23 -8.86 16.64
C LYS A 217 1.26 -9.99 16.29
N ALA A 218 0.46 -10.46 17.24
CA ALA A 218 -0.48 -11.56 17.02
C ALA A 218 -1.58 -11.17 16.03
N LEU A 219 -2.01 -9.90 16.03
CA LEU A 219 -2.93 -9.34 15.03
C LEU A 219 -2.29 -9.26 13.64
N PHE A 220 -1.04 -8.78 13.54
CA PHE A 220 -0.30 -8.71 12.28
C PHE A 220 -0.10 -10.09 11.66
N ASP A 221 0.41 -11.06 12.43
CA ASP A 221 0.67 -12.42 11.97
C ASP A 221 -0.64 -13.09 11.48
N LYS A 222 -1.73 -12.95 12.24
CA LYS A 222 -3.12 -13.34 11.86
C LYS A 222 -3.57 -12.73 10.52
N GLY A 223 -3.24 -11.46 10.24
CA GLY A 223 -3.55 -10.79 8.98
C GLY A 223 -2.75 -11.36 7.79
N VAL A 224 -1.44 -11.56 8.01
CA VAL A 224 -0.54 -12.17 7.01
C VAL A 224 -0.93 -13.62 6.71
N GLU A 225 -1.21 -14.44 7.72
CA GLU A 225 -1.64 -15.83 7.57
C GLU A 225 -2.95 -15.94 6.78
N LYS A 226 -3.95 -15.13 7.10
CA LYS A 226 -5.22 -15.06 6.36
C LYS A 226 -5.03 -14.69 4.89
N THR A 227 -4.13 -13.74 4.62
CA THR A 227 -3.82 -13.33 3.24
C THR A 227 -3.08 -14.45 2.49
N LYS A 228 -2.10 -15.10 3.11
CA LYS A 228 -1.41 -16.28 2.56
C LYS A 228 -2.34 -17.47 2.31
N ALA A 229 -3.36 -17.67 3.15
CA ALA A 229 -4.35 -18.74 2.99
C ALA A 229 -5.25 -18.57 1.75
N VAL A 230 -5.45 -17.35 1.25
CA VAL A 230 -6.22 -17.08 0.01
C VAL A 230 -5.34 -16.81 -1.22
N ALA A 231 -4.04 -16.52 -1.04
CA ALA A 231 -3.09 -16.22 -2.13
C ALA A 231 -2.89 -17.35 -3.16
N GLY A 232 -3.36 -18.58 -2.89
CA GLY A 232 -3.29 -19.69 -3.84
C GLY A 232 -1.86 -20.15 -4.18
N GLY A 233 -0.89 -19.87 -3.32
CA GLY A 233 0.53 -20.13 -3.54
C GLY A 233 1.30 -18.99 -4.23
N LYS A 234 0.64 -17.87 -4.55
CA LYS A 234 1.29 -16.62 -4.93
C LYS A 234 1.98 -15.98 -3.72
N GLU A 235 2.98 -15.13 -3.97
CA GLU A 235 3.66 -14.42 -2.89
C GLU A 235 2.73 -13.40 -2.20
N VAL A 236 3.01 -13.17 -0.91
CA VAL A 236 2.41 -12.09 -0.13
C VAL A 236 3.53 -11.16 0.33
N TRP A 237 3.51 -9.93 -0.15
CA TRP A 237 4.47 -8.87 0.20
C TRP A 237 3.86 -7.96 1.25
N ILE A 238 4.69 -7.40 2.14
CA ILE A 238 4.23 -6.46 3.18
C ILE A 238 4.39 -5.06 2.61
N THR A 239 3.30 -4.47 2.12
CA THR A 239 3.33 -3.22 1.36
C THR A 239 3.04 -1.98 2.17
N GLU A 240 2.42 -2.15 3.34
CA GLU A 240 2.40 -1.21 4.47
C GLU A 240 2.27 -1.94 5.80
N THR A 241 3.10 -1.55 6.76
CA THR A 241 2.79 -1.69 8.18
C THR A 241 3.60 -0.68 8.97
N GLY A 242 3.16 -0.38 10.19
CA GLY A 242 3.82 0.53 11.11
C GLY A 242 3.03 0.68 12.40
N TRP A 243 3.65 1.34 13.39
CA TRP A 243 2.99 1.75 14.63
C TRP A 243 3.33 3.21 14.93
N PRO A 244 2.35 4.06 15.29
CA PRO A 244 2.57 5.48 15.33
C PRO A 244 3.40 5.95 16.54
N VAL A 245 4.32 6.88 16.28
CA VAL A 245 5.21 7.50 17.27
C VAL A 245 4.52 8.59 18.09
N THR A 246 3.46 9.21 17.56
CA THR A 246 2.58 10.15 18.27
C THR A 246 1.15 10.09 17.70
N GLY A 247 0.14 10.48 18.48
CA GLY A 247 -1.26 10.49 18.02
C GLY A 247 -2.29 10.36 19.15
N PRO A 248 -3.56 10.09 18.80
CA PRO A 248 -4.57 9.62 19.75
C PRO A 248 -4.26 8.19 20.26
N THR A 249 -5.20 7.61 20.99
CA THR A 249 -5.21 6.17 21.32
C THR A 249 -6.41 5.53 20.64
N GLU A 250 -6.20 4.46 19.87
CA GLU A 250 -7.26 3.70 19.19
C GLU A 250 -7.59 2.43 20.00
N ASN A 251 -8.70 2.44 20.74
CA ASN A 251 -9.06 1.41 21.72
C ASN A 251 -7.96 1.18 22.78
N LEU A 252 -7.10 0.16 22.61
CA LEU A 252 -5.94 -0.12 23.48
C LEU A 252 -4.60 0.29 22.84
N ALA A 253 -4.59 0.65 21.55
CA ALA A 253 -3.39 1.02 20.81
C ALA A 253 -2.93 2.45 21.14
N VAL A 254 -1.95 2.58 22.03
CA VAL A 254 -1.35 3.88 22.37
C VAL A 254 -0.26 4.25 21.36
N ALA A 255 -0.43 5.38 20.68
CA ALA A 255 0.58 5.97 19.81
C ALA A 255 1.73 6.60 20.65
N ASN A 256 2.90 5.97 20.65
CA ASN A 256 4.12 6.51 21.27
C ASN A 256 5.38 5.83 20.73
N THR A 257 6.53 6.50 20.83
CA THR A 257 7.85 6.05 20.34
C THR A 257 8.32 4.71 20.93
N ALA A 258 7.99 4.38 22.17
CA ALA A 258 8.40 3.11 22.78
C ALA A 258 7.60 1.93 22.22
N ASN A 259 6.28 2.09 22.05
CA ASN A 259 5.44 1.10 21.37
C ASN A 259 5.85 0.96 19.89
N ALA A 260 6.20 2.06 19.21
CA ALA A 260 6.71 2.02 17.84
C ALA A 260 8.00 1.18 17.73
N LYS A 261 8.92 1.29 18.70
CA LYS A 261 10.13 0.45 18.76
C LYS A 261 9.82 -1.01 19.04
N GLN A 262 8.89 -1.31 19.96
CA GLN A 262 8.47 -2.69 20.24
C GLN A 262 7.87 -3.34 18.98
N TYR A 263 6.98 -2.62 18.27
CA TYR A 263 6.40 -3.10 17.02
C TYR A 263 7.46 -3.34 15.94
N TRP A 264 8.48 -2.49 15.86
CA TRP A 264 9.63 -2.70 14.96
C TRP A 264 10.44 -3.97 15.32
N ASP A 265 10.81 -4.13 16.59
CA ASP A 265 11.63 -5.27 17.06
C ASP A 265 10.92 -6.62 16.87
N GLU A 266 9.58 -6.62 17.01
CA GLU A 266 8.71 -7.79 16.94
C GLU A 266 8.16 -8.11 15.53
N VAL A 267 7.90 -7.10 14.70
CA VAL A 267 7.28 -7.26 13.36
C VAL A 267 8.24 -6.92 12.22
N ALA A 268 8.92 -5.77 12.24
CA ALA A 268 9.84 -5.41 11.15
C ALA A 268 11.01 -6.39 11.09
N CYS A 269 11.71 -6.57 12.21
CA CYS A 269 12.99 -7.29 12.23
C CYS A 269 12.93 -8.77 11.78
N PRO A 270 11.85 -9.54 12.03
CA PRO A 270 11.69 -10.87 11.42
C PRO A 270 11.41 -10.86 9.90
N LEU A 271 10.82 -9.79 9.36
CA LEU A 271 10.48 -9.67 7.93
C LEU A 271 11.66 -9.23 7.07
N LEU A 272 12.47 -8.29 7.57
CA LEU A 272 13.61 -7.73 6.84
C LEU A 272 14.60 -8.85 6.43
N GLY A 273 15.06 -8.81 5.19
CA GLY A 273 15.85 -9.88 4.57
C GLY A 273 15.13 -11.20 4.25
N ASN A 274 13.87 -11.38 4.70
CA ASN A 274 13.09 -12.63 4.52
C ASN A 274 11.81 -12.46 3.68
N THR A 275 11.27 -11.25 3.56
CA THR A 275 10.04 -10.94 2.80
C THR A 275 10.09 -9.51 2.28
N ASN A 276 9.61 -9.28 1.05
CA ASN A 276 9.53 -7.94 0.45
C ASN A 276 8.66 -7.03 1.34
N THR A 277 9.26 -5.96 1.86
CA THR A 277 8.71 -5.18 2.98
C THR A 277 8.94 -3.68 2.80
N TRP A 278 7.87 -2.90 2.70
CA TRP A 278 7.91 -1.44 2.75
C TRP A 278 7.23 -0.95 4.03
N TRP A 279 8.00 -0.25 4.87
CA TRP A 279 7.55 0.24 6.16
C TRP A 279 6.92 1.62 6.03
N TYR A 280 5.77 1.81 6.69
CA TYR A 280 5.05 3.07 6.71
C TYR A 280 5.39 3.84 8.00
N ILE A 281 6.08 4.98 7.94
CA ILE A 281 6.66 5.66 6.77
C ILE A 281 8.05 6.22 7.13
N LEU A 282 8.88 6.59 6.16
CA LEU A 282 10.15 7.26 6.46
C LEU A 282 9.91 8.52 7.31
N GLU A 283 9.08 9.43 6.79
CA GLU A 283 8.97 10.81 7.28
C GLU A 283 7.54 11.35 7.14
N ASP A 284 7.00 11.93 8.22
CA ASP A 284 5.78 12.76 8.22
C ASP A 284 5.87 13.98 9.17
N ALA A 285 7.08 14.28 9.67
CA ALA A 285 7.45 15.34 10.60
C ALA A 285 6.57 15.48 11.86
N GLY A 286 5.85 14.43 12.28
CA GLY A 286 4.94 14.51 13.43
C GLY A 286 3.71 15.40 13.20
N THR A 287 3.38 15.71 11.94
CA THR A 287 2.30 16.66 11.57
C THR A 287 0.96 15.98 11.32
N THR A 288 0.99 14.69 11.00
CA THR A 288 -0.13 13.77 10.92
C THR A 288 -0.58 13.35 12.33
N ALA A 289 -1.87 13.02 12.46
CA ALA A 289 -2.45 12.60 13.73
C ALA A 289 -3.34 11.37 13.51
N PRO A 290 -2.86 10.14 13.79
CA PRO A 290 -1.51 9.78 14.28
C PRO A 290 -0.38 9.97 13.24
N SER A 291 0.87 9.97 13.72
CA SER A 291 2.11 10.07 12.93
C SER A 291 2.94 8.79 13.03
N PHE A 292 3.48 8.34 11.89
CA PHE A 292 4.18 7.06 11.69
C PHE A 292 5.65 7.22 11.24
N GLY A 293 6.13 8.44 11.02
CA GLY A 293 7.50 8.70 10.60
C GLY A 293 8.55 8.05 11.51
N VAL A 294 9.56 7.41 10.92
CA VAL A 294 10.72 6.87 11.67
C VAL A 294 11.82 7.92 11.86
N THR A 295 11.82 9.00 11.07
CA THR A 295 12.69 10.18 11.20
C THR A 295 11.90 11.41 11.67
N GLY A 296 12.61 12.46 12.11
CA GLY A 296 12.03 13.77 12.48
C GLY A 296 12.23 14.87 11.44
N SER A 297 12.91 14.57 10.33
CA SER A 297 12.97 15.36 9.10
C SER A 297 13.49 14.48 7.97
N SER A 298 13.16 14.79 6.72
CA SER A 298 13.64 14.02 5.54
C SER A 298 15.16 14.03 5.35
N THR A 299 15.92 14.80 6.13
CA THR A 299 17.39 14.82 6.17
C THR A 299 18.00 14.20 7.43
N ASP A 300 17.20 13.71 8.39
CA ASP A 300 17.73 13.15 9.64
C ASP A 300 18.02 11.65 9.47
N THR A 301 19.31 11.30 9.54
CA THR A 301 19.74 9.89 9.51
C THR A 301 19.69 9.21 10.88
N THR A 302 19.33 9.93 11.95
CA THR A 302 19.10 9.37 13.29
C THR A 302 17.62 9.05 13.46
N PRO A 303 17.21 7.77 13.51
CA PRO A 303 15.80 7.44 13.67
C PRO A 303 15.30 7.79 15.08
N LEU A 304 13.99 8.03 15.22
CA LEU A 304 13.32 8.34 16.49
C LEU A 304 13.40 7.19 17.51
N TYR A 305 13.70 5.98 17.05
CA TYR A 305 13.88 4.79 17.87
C TYR A 305 14.90 3.83 17.21
N ASP A 306 15.63 3.03 18.01
CA ASP A 306 16.68 2.15 17.47
C ASP A 306 16.10 1.09 16.53
N LEU A 307 16.38 1.24 15.23
CA LEU A 307 15.96 0.35 14.15
C LEU A 307 16.83 -0.92 14.04
N SER A 308 17.91 -1.03 14.83
CA SER A 308 18.84 -2.14 14.66
C SER A 308 18.31 -3.44 15.27
N CYS A 309 18.13 -4.46 14.42
CA CYS A 309 17.50 -5.74 14.74
C CYS A 309 18.35 -6.70 15.60
N LYS A 310 19.08 -6.15 16.57
CA LYS A 310 19.99 -6.88 17.47
C LYS A 310 19.25 -7.62 18.60
N ALA A 311 18.02 -7.22 18.91
CA ALA A 311 17.23 -7.75 20.02
C ALA A 311 16.38 -8.99 19.69
N SER A 312 16.02 -9.19 18.42
CA SER A 312 14.98 -10.14 17.96
C SER A 312 15.29 -11.63 18.16
N THR A 313 16.42 -11.97 18.79
CA THR A 313 16.77 -13.34 19.21
C THR A 313 16.29 -13.70 20.63
N SER A 314 15.76 -12.73 21.40
CA SER A 314 15.67 -12.84 22.86
C SER A 314 14.26 -12.70 23.49
N SER A 315 13.18 -12.99 22.76
CA SER A 315 11.81 -13.09 23.31
C SER A 315 11.07 -14.35 22.85
N SER A 316 11.38 -15.50 23.48
CA SER A 316 10.64 -16.76 23.29
C SER A 316 10.73 -17.70 24.51
N SER A 317 10.70 -17.16 25.75
CA SER A 317 10.57 -17.95 27.00
C SER A 317 10.26 -17.09 28.24
N ALA A 318 9.01 -16.68 28.47
CA ALA A 318 8.56 -16.12 29.76
C ALA A 318 7.03 -16.08 29.98
N ALA A 319 6.31 -17.21 29.87
CA ALA A 319 4.87 -17.27 30.18
C ALA A 319 4.44 -18.53 30.95
N ALA A 320 5.28 -19.01 31.88
CA ALA A 320 4.91 -20.08 32.82
C ALA A 320 4.15 -19.49 34.02
N SER A 321 2.91 -19.95 34.24
CA SER A 321 1.95 -19.29 35.13
C SER A 321 2.33 -19.33 36.62
N SER A 322 2.24 -18.18 37.29
CA SER A 322 2.38 -18.07 38.74
C SER A 322 1.04 -18.30 39.46
N SER A 323 0.77 -19.53 39.91
CA SER A 323 -0.36 -19.83 40.79
C SER A 323 0.08 -19.94 42.26
N THR A 324 -0.54 -19.15 43.13
CA THR A 324 -0.26 -19.13 44.57
C THR A 324 -0.78 -20.38 45.26
N SER A 325 0.08 -21.06 46.01
CA SER A 325 -0.29 -22.20 46.88
C SER A 325 0.06 -21.88 48.33
N ALA A 326 -0.91 -21.99 49.23
CA ALA A 326 -0.74 -21.67 50.65
C ALA A 326 -0.85 -22.93 51.53
N SER A 327 0.17 -23.10 52.38
CA SER A 327 0.11 -23.74 53.71
C SER A 327 -0.67 -25.06 53.90
N GLY A 328 0.06 -26.18 53.93
CA GLY A 328 -0.43 -27.46 54.46
C GLY A 328 0.71 -28.34 54.99
N ALA A 329 0.95 -28.34 56.30
CA ALA A 329 1.93 -29.24 56.93
C ALA A 329 1.32 -30.64 57.10
N GLY A 330 2.08 -31.69 56.72
CA GLY A 330 1.55 -33.06 56.60
C GLY A 330 1.90 -34.01 57.73
N VAL A 331 1.39 -35.24 57.59
CA VAL A 331 1.82 -36.47 58.30
C VAL A 331 1.73 -37.65 57.33
N ALA A 332 2.47 -38.73 57.62
CA ALA A 332 2.84 -39.76 56.64
C ALA A 332 1.90 -40.99 56.58
N GLU A 333 2.06 -41.77 55.49
CA GLU A 333 1.77 -43.21 55.27
C GLU A 333 0.63 -43.92 56.06
N LYS A 334 -0.18 -44.79 55.44
CA LYS A 334 0.32 -46.03 54.81
C LYS A 334 -0.71 -46.77 53.93
N SER A 335 -0.19 -47.51 52.94
CA SER A 335 -0.73 -48.71 52.24
C SER A 335 -2.21 -49.12 52.38
N GLY A 336 -2.90 -49.34 51.24
CA GLY A 336 -4.13 -50.14 51.18
C GLY A 336 -4.64 -50.37 49.75
N PHE A 337 -4.33 -51.52 49.14
CA PHE A 337 -4.75 -51.87 47.78
C PHE A 337 -5.72 -53.07 47.81
N VAL A 338 -6.96 -52.89 47.34
CA VAL A 338 -7.86 -53.98 46.87
C VAL A 338 -8.93 -53.39 45.94
N SER A 339 -9.40 -54.19 45.00
CA SER A 339 -10.35 -53.81 43.95
C SER A 339 -11.74 -54.43 44.18
N SER A 340 -12.67 -54.11 43.26
CA SER A 340 -13.94 -54.82 42.98
C SER A 340 -15.17 -54.40 43.81
N ALA A 341 -16.41 -54.50 43.29
CA ALA A 341 -16.93 -54.49 41.91
C ALA A 341 -18.48 -54.49 41.96
N THR A 342 -19.16 -54.04 40.89
CA THR A 342 -20.59 -54.28 40.57
C THR A 342 -21.65 -53.76 41.58
N SER A 343 -22.93 -53.54 41.26
CA SER A 343 -23.65 -53.26 39.99
C SER A 343 -25.09 -52.79 40.30
N ALA A 344 -25.80 -52.36 39.25
CA ALA A 344 -27.26 -52.30 39.12
C ALA A 344 -28.04 -51.10 39.71
N SER A 345 -28.69 -50.40 38.77
CA SER A 345 -29.85 -49.51 38.89
C SER A 345 -31.16 -50.37 39.08
N PRO A 346 -32.42 -49.93 38.79
CA PRO A 346 -32.93 -48.62 38.31
C PRO A 346 -34.24 -48.14 39.00
N THR A 347 -34.91 -47.17 38.35
CA THR A 347 -36.32 -46.72 38.50
C THR A 347 -36.63 -45.76 39.68
N GLY A 348 -37.44 -44.71 39.48
CA GLY A 348 -37.98 -44.20 38.19
C GLY A 348 -39.01 -43.09 38.34
N SER A 349 -39.27 -42.38 37.23
CA SER A 349 -40.44 -41.53 36.91
C SER A 349 -40.91 -40.50 37.97
N ALA A 350 -40.69 -39.19 37.78
CA ALA A 350 -41.35 -38.28 36.81
C ALA A 350 -42.68 -37.67 37.33
N GLY A 351 -42.81 -36.36 37.16
CA GLY A 351 -43.98 -35.53 37.48
C GLY A 351 -43.73 -34.12 36.98
N SER A 352 -44.72 -33.53 36.29
CA SER A 352 -44.62 -32.27 35.55
C SER A 352 -45.44 -31.15 36.20
N ASP A 353 -45.42 -29.97 35.55
CA ASP A 353 -46.42 -28.88 35.69
C ASP A 353 -46.38 -28.04 36.99
N ALA A 354 -46.89 -26.79 37.04
CA ALA A 354 -46.93 -25.72 36.03
C ALA A 354 -47.24 -24.36 36.69
N SER A 355 -46.81 -23.26 36.06
CA SER A 355 -47.42 -21.91 36.04
C SER A 355 -47.80 -21.13 37.34
N SER A 356 -47.25 -19.91 37.42
CA SER A 356 -47.91 -18.60 37.71
C SER A 356 -48.41 -18.19 39.11
N SER A 357 -48.00 -16.96 39.50
CA SER A 357 -48.69 -15.96 40.39
C SER A 357 -48.96 -16.36 41.86
N ASP A 358 -48.94 -15.46 42.84
CA ASP A 358 -49.30 -14.03 42.81
C ASP A 358 -48.46 -13.15 43.78
N SER A 359 -48.92 -11.92 44.00
CA SER A 359 -48.30 -10.75 44.59
C SER A 359 -48.39 -10.72 46.13
N GLY A 360 -47.42 -10.05 46.78
CA GLY A 360 -47.48 -9.74 48.21
C GLY A 360 -46.62 -8.52 48.56
N ALA A 361 -47.20 -7.51 49.22
CA ALA A 361 -46.57 -6.20 49.46
C ALA A 361 -46.61 -5.78 50.95
N SER A 362 -45.98 -4.64 51.26
CA SER A 362 -45.83 -3.99 52.58
C SER A 362 -44.89 -4.74 53.56
N SER A 363 -43.75 -4.16 53.96
CA SER A 363 -43.50 -3.08 54.95
C SER A 363 -43.46 -3.61 56.41
N SER A 364 -42.74 -3.02 57.38
CA SER A 364 -42.00 -1.74 57.45
C SER A 364 -40.85 -1.83 58.49
N GLY A 365 -39.97 -0.82 58.58
CA GLY A 365 -38.93 -0.75 59.61
C GLY A 365 -37.99 0.46 59.44
N SER A 366 -38.19 1.53 60.23
CA SER A 366 -37.58 2.85 60.00
C SER A 366 -36.52 3.25 61.05
N GLY A 367 -35.58 4.12 60.66
CA GLY A 367 -34.61 4.79 61.53
C GLY A 367 -33.60 5.59 60.69
N SER A 368 -33.79 6.86 60.28
CA SER A 368 -34.25 8.10 60.94
C SER A 368 -33.12 8.90 61.61
N GLY A 369 -32.90 10.15 61.16
CA GLY A 369 -31.80 11.05 61.55
C GLY A 369 -31.04 11.55 60.31
N SER A 370 -31.39 12.65 59.62
CA SER A 370 -31.67 14.04 60.06
C SER A 370 -30.41 14.71 60.63
N THR A 371 -29.99 15.93 60.29
CA THR A 371 -30.54 17.07 59.50
C THR A 371 -29.37 18.05 59.23
N SER A 372 -29.39 19.17 58.49
CA SER A 372 -30.34 19.95 57.65
C SER A 372 -29.50 20.96 56.83
N GLY A 373 -29.76 21.22 55.54
CA GLY A 373 -30.58 22.37 55.10
C GLY A 373 -29.72 23.59 54.70
N SER A 374 -30.17 24.63 54.00
CA SER A 374 -31.39 24.87 53.20
C SER A 374 -31.14 26.07 52.26
N GLY A 375 -31.75 26.14 51.07
CA GLY A 375 -31.62 27.29 50.18
C GLY A 375 -32.33 27.15 48.84
N SER A 376 -33.54 27.71 48.72
CA SER A 376 -34.41 27.57 47.54
C SER A 376 -34.27 28.75 46.56
N GLY A 377 -34.49 28.50 45.26
CA GLY A 377 -34.60 29.56 44.24
C GLY A 377 -35.03 29.02 42.87
N SER A 378 -36.32 29.16 42.54
CA SER A 378 -36.88 28.66 41.26
C SER A 378 -36.80 29.69 40.14
N GLY A 379 -36.52 29.25 38.91
CA GLY A 379 -36.61 30.07 37.70
C GLY A 379 -36.70 29.21 36.44
N SER A 380 -37.77 29.36 35.67
CA SER A 380 -38.02 28.57 34.44
C SER A 380 -37.44 29.25 33.21
N GLY A 381 -36.78 28.50 32.33
CA GLY A 381 -36.29 28.96 31.03
C GLY A 381 -35.98 27.80 30.10
N SER A 382 -36.32 27.92 28.82
CA SER A 382 -36.26 26.83 27.84
C SER A 382 -35.03 26.90 26.92
N ALA A 383 -34.80 25.79 26.20
CA ALA A 383 -33.90 25.62 25.05
C ALA A 383 -32.39 25.55 25.36
N SER A 384 -31.83 24.34 25.22
CA SER A 384 -30.40 24.05 25.30
C SER A 384 -29.82 23.84 23.90
N SER A 385 -28.98 24.75 23.43
CA SER A 385 -28.13 24.56 22.25
C SER A 385 -26.69 24.94 22.61
N PRO A 386 -25.73 24.00 22.63
CA PRO A 386 -24.34 24.33 22.92
C PRO A 386 -23.64 24.91 21.68
N ALA A 387 -22.96 26.03 21.86
CA ALA A 387 -21.72 26.28 21.11
C ALA A 387 -20.67 25.24 21.57
N GLY A 388 -19.70 24.82 20.76
CA GLY A 388 -19.27 25.38 19.47
C GLY A 388 -17.74 25.30 19.40
N SER A 389 -17.21 24.07 19.47
CA SER A 389 -15.77 23.81 19.41
C SER A 389 -15.34 23.50 17.98
N SER A 390 -14.37 24.25 17.46
CA SER A 390 -13.92 24.16 16.07
C SER A 390 -12.86 23.07 15.89
N SER A 391 -13.25 21.90 15.39
CA SER A 391 -12.29 20.88 14.94
C SER A 391 -11.73 21.26 13.56
N VAL A 392 -10.40 21.19 13.42
CA VAL A 392 -9.69 21.51 12.17
C VAL A 392 -9.72 20.30 11.23
N ARG A 393 -9.91 20.54 9.92
CA ARG A 393 -9.90 19.51 8.88
C ARG A 393 -8.47 19.29 8.35
N PRO A 394 -8.01 18.06 8.10
CA PRO A 394 -7.03 17.82 7.06
C PRO A 394 -7.69 18.12 5.69
N THR A 395 -6.96 18.80 4.80
CA THR A 395 -7.52 19.30 3.54
C THR A 395 -7.20 18.40 2.35
N SER A 396 -8.09 17.46 2.04
CA SER A 396 -8.16 16.88 0.70
C SER A 396 -8.39 18.00 -0.32
N ALA A 397 -7.51 18.12 -1.33
CA ALA A 397 -7.65 19.11 -2.40
C ALA A 397 -8.88 18.80 -3.26
N ALA A 398 -9.80 19.74 -3.38
CA ALA A 398 -11.06 19.52 -4.10
C ALA A 398 -10.88 19.67 -5.62
N VAL A 399 -10.82 18.55 -6.33
CA VAL A 399 -11.11 18.53 -7.78
C VAL A 399 -12.58 18.86 -8.03
N THR A 400 -12.83 19.73 -9.01
CA THR A 400 -14.15 20.34 -9.24
C THR A 400 -15.11 19.40 -10.00
N SER A 401 -16.40 19.44 -9.64
CA SER A 401 -17.42 18.50 -10.10
C SER A 401 -17.83 18.70 -11.57
N GLY A 402 -17.21 17.93 -12.47
CA GLY A 402 -17.70 17.74 -13.84
C GLY A 402 -18.94 16.83 -13.90
N VAL A 403 -20.07 17.33 -14.38
CA VAL A 403 -21.31 16.55 -14.50
C VAL A 403 -21.17 15.46 -15.59
N ARG A 404 -21.39 14.20 -15.23
CA ARG A 404 -21.30 13.04 -16.14
C ARG A 404 -22.67 12.62 -16.69
N PRO A 405 -22.95 12.75 -18.00
CA PRO A 405 -24.16 12.18 -18.61
C PRO A 405 -24.09 10.66 -18.66
N SER A 406 -25.20 9.97 -18.41
CA SER A 406 -25.28 8.51 -18.42
C SER A 406 -26.03 7.98 -19.65
N THR A 407 -25.34 7.26 -20.54
CA THR A 407 -25.94 6.59 -21.70
C THR A 407 -25.42 5.16 -21.83
N LYS A 408 -26.19 4.19 -21.31
CA LYS A 408 -25.95 2.75 -21.47
C LYS A 408 -27.05 2.12 -22.31
N PRO A 409 -26.78 1.66 -23.55
CA PRO A 409 -27.74 0.87 -24.30
C PRO A 409 -27.91 -0.52 -23.67
N LYS A 410 -29.16 -0.96 -23.49
CA LYS A 410 -29.51 -2.39 -23.37
C LYS A 410 -30.17 -2.81 -24.68
N SER A 411 -29.77 -3.96 -25.21
CA SER A 411 -30.61 -4.75 -26.11
C SER A 411 -30.34 -6.24 -25.89
N LYS A 412 -31.36 -7.07 -26.10
CA LYS A 412 -31.26 -8.54 -26.07
C LYS A 412 -31.93 -9.10 -27.32
N SER A 413 -31.22 -10.02 -27.98
CA SER A 413 -31.68 -11.16 -28.77
C SER A 413 -33.00 -11.06 -29.57
N ALA A 414 -32.86 -11.18 -30.90
CA ALA A 414 -33.72 -12.05 -31.71
C ALA A 414 -32.89 -12.60 -32.89
N SER A 415 -33.27 -13.77 -33.44
CA SER A 415 -32.57 -14.44 -34.53
C SER A 415 -33.50 -14.72 -35.72
N ALA A 416 -33.02 -14.48 -36.95
CA ALA A 416 -33.55 -15.06 -38.18
C ALA A 416 -32.53 -14.95 -39.33
N SER A 417 -32.64 -15.84 -40.32
CA SER A 417 -31.75 -15.97 -41.48
C SER A 417 -32.24 -15.27 -42.74
N ALA A 418 -31.34 -14.78 -43.61
CA ALA A 418 -31.33 -15.12 -45.06
C ALA A 418 -30.14 -14.53 -45.86
N SER A 419 -29.37 -15.43 -46.47
CA SER A 419 -28.88 -15.44 -47.87
C SER A 419 -28.58 -14.17 -48.70
N ALA A 420 -27.39 -14.19 -49.34
CA ALA A 420 -27.14 -14.01 -50.79
C ALA A 420 -26.38 -12.75 -51.34
N SER A 421 -25.13 -13.02 -51.77
CA SER A 421 -24.50 -12.65 -53.07
C SER A 421 -24.18 -11.18 -53.47
N GLY A 422 -22.99 -11.01 -54.09
CA GLY A 422 -22.49 -9.79 -54.78
C GLY A 422 -21.09 -9.41 -54.28
N ALA A 423 -19.98 -9.81 -54.93
CA ALA A 423 -19.36 -9.15 -56.10
C ALA A 423 -19.03 -7.66 -55.84
N ALA A 424 -17.76 -7.24 -55.69
CA ALA A 424 -16.70 -7.11 -56.72
C ALA A 424 -17.04 -6.06 -57.80
N SER A 425 -16.16 -5.15 -58.24
CA SER A 425 -14.78 -4.78 -57.86
C SER A 425 -14.38 -3.47 -58.57
N SER A 426 -13.18 -2.90 -58.28
CA SER A 426 -12.38 -2.01 -59.17
C SER A 426 -13.00 -0.65 -59.61
N SER A 427 -12.27 0.38 -60.07
CA SER A 427 -10.86 0.80 -59.92
C SER A 427 -10.64 2.19 -60.56
N ALA A 428 -9.53 2.87 -60.20
CA ALA A 428 -8.78 3.84 -61.02
C ALA A 428 -9.37 5.24 -61.34
N SER A 429 -8.66 6.26 -60.80
CA SER A 429 -7.92 7.30 -61.54
C SER A 429 -8.56 8.09 -62.72
N GLY A 430 -8.58 9.42 -62.61
CA GLY A 430 -8.73 10.36 -63.73
C GLY A 430 -8.80 11.82 -63.27
N SER A 431 -8.06 12.74 -63.92
CA SER A 431 -7.87 14.14 -63.44
C SER A 431 -8.31 15.20 -64.46
N SER A 432 -8.85 16.34 -63.97
CA SER A 432 -9.00 17.67 -64.64
C SER A 432 -9.82 17.77 -65.95
N ALA A 433 -10.46 18.88 -66.36
CA ALA A 433 -10.98 20.13 -65.76
C ALA A 433 -11.86 20.83 -66.87
N THR A 434 -12.44 22.05 -66.83
CA THR A 434 -12.37 23.24 -65.96
C THR A 434 -13.62 24.15 -66.18
N ALA A 435 -14.02 24.95 -65.18
CA ALA A 435 -14.98 26.10 -65.28
C ALA A 435 -16.46 25.77 -65.63
N THR A 436 -17.49 26.61 -65.41
CA THR A 436 -17.59 28.07 -65.13
C THR A 436 -18.70 28.45 -64.11
N GLY A 437 -18.49 29.51 -63.31
CA GLY A 437 -19.50 30.19 -62.44
C GLY A 437 -19.82 29.47 -61.11
N GLY A 438 -20.12 30.11 -59.97
CA GLY A 438 -20.36 31.53 -59.62
C GLY A 438 -21.63 31.63 -58.73
N SER A 439 -21.72 32.32 -57.58
CA SER A 439 -20.82 33.27 -56.89
C SER A 439 -21.19 33.42 -55.39
N ASN A 440 -20.32 34.02 -54.56
CA ASN A 440 -20.53 34.40 -53.13
C ASN A 440 -20.79 33.24 -52.13
N SER A 441 -20.29 33.21 -50.89
CA SER A 441 -19.44 34.12 -50.07
C SER A 441 -18.52 33.26 -49.18
N GLY A 442 -17.45 33.74 -48.53
CA GLY A 442 -16.91 35.11 -48.45
C GLY A 442 -16.50 35.45 -47.00
N SER A 443 -15.20 35.40 -46.69
CA SER A 443 -14.64 35.53 -45.32
C SER A 443 -13.76 36.78 -45.17
N GLY A 444 -13.90 37.50 -44.05
CA GLY A 444 -13.17 38.73 -43.78
C GLY A 444 -11.89 38.54 -42.97
N SER A 445 -10.84 39.27 -43.34
CA SER A 445 -9.67 39.55 -42.49
C SER A 445 -9.12 40.93 -42.88
N SER A 446 -8.93 41.82 -41.91
CA SER A 446 -8.38 43.16 -42.14
C SER A 446 -7.50 43.58 -40.97
N ALA A 447 -6.25 43.92 -41.26
CA ALA A 447 -5.29 44.42 -40.29
C ALA A 447 -5.09 45.92 -40.44
N SER A 448 -5.02 46.64 -39.33
CA SER A 448 -4.45 47.97 -39.20
C SER A 448 -4.12 48.23 -37.72
N GLY A 449 -3.08 49.00 -37.33
CA GLY A 449 -1.99 49.55 -38.15
C GLY A 449 -1.85 51.07 -38.01
N SER A 450 -1.01 51.52 -37.08
CA SER A 450 -0.29 52.82 -36.99
C SER A 450 0.33 52.95 -35.60
N GLY A 451 1.38 53.76 -35.43
CA GLY A 451 2.03 54.00 -34.13
C GLY A 451 2.69 55.38 -34.06
N SER A 452 3.36 55.68 -32.93
CA SER A 452 4.24 56.84 -32.71
C SER A 452 4.91 56.73 -31.33
N GLY A 453 6.11 57.31 -31.12
CA GLY A 453 6.62 57.57 -29.76
C GLY A 453 8.08 57.18 -29.45
N SER A 454 9.01 58.01 -29.92
CA SER A 454 10.40 58.23 -29.50
C SER A 454 10.90 57.70 -28.12
N GLY A 455 12.14 57.18 -28.08
CA GLY A 455 12.95 57.02 -26.86
C GLY A 455 14.32 56.38 -27.14
N SER A 456 15.43 57.03 -26.75
CA SER A 456 16.79 56.69 -27.22
C SER A 456 17.79 56.36 -26.11
N SER A 457 18.46 55.21 -26.19
CA SER A 457 19.84 54.90 -25.72
C SER A 457 20.12 53.41 -26.01
N SER A 458 21.14 52.97 -26.76
CA SER A 458 22.60 53.08 -26.58
C SER A 458 23.07 52.55 -25.21
N SER A 459 23.98 51.58 -25.09
CA SER A 459 25.06 51.20 -26.03
C SER A 459 25.47 49.71 -25.95
N ASP A 460 26.21 49.26 -26.95
CA ASP A 460 26.77 47.93 -27.12
C ASP A 460 27.87 47.57 -26.09
N SER A 461 28.11 46.28 -25.89
CA SER A 461 29.37 45.63 -26.33
C SER A 461 29.34 44.11 -26.10
N ALA A 462 29.96 43.37 -27.02
CA ALA A 462 30.23 41.94 -26.89
C ALA A 462 31.74 41.67 -26.81
N SER A 463 32.13 40.48 -26.32
CA SER A 463 32.98 39.51 -27.05
C SER A 463 33.99 38.70 -26.21
N ALA A 464 34.18 37.46 -26.66
CA ALA A 464 35.44 36.67 -26.70
C ALA A 464 36.25 36.36 -25.42
N SER A 465 36.36 35.06 -25.12
CA SER A 465 37.52 34.43 -24.47
C SER A 465 38.75 34.39 -25.41
N PRO A 466 39.95 34.06 -24.91
CA PRO A 466 40.59 32.85 -25.47
C PRO A 466 41.54 32.03 -24.55
N SER A 467 41.67 30.74 -24.91
CA SER A 467 42.87 29.85 -24.82
C SER A 467 43.44 29.33 -23.47
N LEU A 468 43.91 28.07 -23.53
CA LEU A 468 44.62 27.28 -22.51
C LEU A 468 46.16 27.32 -22.74
N PRO A 469 47.02 26.67 -21.90
CA PRO A 469 47.46 25.30 -22.29
C PRO A 469 47.88 24.29 -21.17
N VAL A 470 47.45 23.03 -21.35
CA VAL A 470 48.22 21.75 -21.28
C VAL A 470 49.19 21.43 -20.11
N SER A 471 48.82 20.43 -19.28
CA SER A 471 49.54 19.15 -19.00
C SER A 471 48.80 18.37 -17.87
N SER A 472 48.42 17.08 -17.88
CA SER A 472 48.83 15.82 -18.55
C SER A 472 49.61 14.85 -17.63
N ALA A 473 48.92 13.85 -17.08
CA ALA A 473 49.50 12.63 -16.50
C ALA A 473 48.50 11.45 -16.61
N THR A 474 48.97 10.25 -17.00
CA THR A 474 48.10 9.11 -17.41
C THR A 474 48.71 7.75 -17.05
N ARG A 475 47.95 6.86 -16.37
CA ARG A 475 48.04 5.37 -16.35
C ARG A 475 46.65 4.82 -15.93
N VAL A 476 45.99 3.77 -16.47
CA VAL A 476 46.31 2.58 -17.31
C VAL A 476 47.02 1.47 -16.50
N ALA A 477 46.55 0.22 -16.37
CA ALA A 477 45.43 -0.57 -16.95
C ALA A 477 44.81 -1.50 -15.87
N GLY A 478 43.91 -2.47 -16.12
CA GLY A 478 43.42 -3.06 -17.37
C GLY A 478 42.37 -4.18 -17.17
N SER A 479 42.13 -5.02 -18.19
CA SER A 479 40.96 -5.90 -18.30
C SER A 479 41.25 -7.41 -18.32
N ALA A 480 40.32 -8.21 -17.80
CA ALA A 480 40.08 -9.65 -18.06
C ALA A 480 38.59 -9.92 -17.68
N ALA A 481 37.75 -10.67 -18.41
CA ALA A 481 37.83 -12.11 -18.76
C ALA A 481 37.94 -13.02 -17.51
N GLY A 482 37.13 -14.07 -17.32
CA GLY A 482 36.02 -14.61 -18.12
C GLY A 482 35.39 -15.81 -17.38
N ALA A 483 34.31 -16.40 -17.89
CA ALA A 483 33.58 -17.45 -17.17
C ALA A 483 34.37 -18.78 -17.08
N LEU A 484 34.30 -19.44 -15.91
CA LEU A 484 34.62 -20.86 -15.78
C LEU A 484 33.73 -21.54 -14.72
N VAL A 485 32.84 -22.42 -15.15
CA VAL A 485 32.11 -23.34 -14.27
C VAL A 485 32.99 -24.57 -14.02
N ALA A 486 33.42 -24.76 -12.78
CA ALA A 486 34.22 -25.92 -12.38
C ALA A 486 33.36 -26.93 -11.61
N ALA A 487 32.77 -27.90 -12.32
CA ALA A 487 32.02 -28.99 -11.70
C ALA A 487 32.98 -30.00 -11.04
N LEU A 488 33.01 -30.07 -9.71
CA LEU A 488 33.82 -31.04 -8.98
C LEU A 488 32.99 -32.28 -8.59
N ALA A 489 32.88 -33.22 -9.52
CA ALA A 489 32.32 -34.55 -9.23
C ALA A 489 33.46 -35.51 -8.84
N LEU A 490 33.51 -35.91 -7.56
CA LEU A 490 34.33 -37.04 -7.10
C LEU A 490 33.51 -37.87 -6.11
N ALA A 491 33.40 -39.17 -6.38
CA ALA A 491 32.51 -40.07 -5.67
C ALA A 491 33.14 -40.60 -4.38
N PHE A 492 32.30 -40.81 -3.36
CA PHE A 492 32.59 -41.75 -2.28
C PHE A 492 31.86 -43.07 -2.55
N THR A 493 32.65 -44.11 -2.85
CA THR A 493 32.24 -45.51 -2.72
C THR A 493 32.75 -46.03 -1.39
N PHE A 494 31.85 -46.34 -0.45
CA PHE A 494 31.87 -47.51 0.42
C PHE A 494 30.54 -47.65 1.16
#